data_AF-A0A5E4XUK0-F1
#
_entry.id   AF-A0A5E4XUK0-F1
#
_cell.length_a   1.000
_cell.length_b   1.000
_cell.length_c   1.000
_cell.angle_alpha   90.00
_cell.angle_beta   90.00
_cell.angle_gamma   90.00
#
_symmetry.space_group_name_H-M   'P 1'
#
loop_
_entity.id
_entity.type
_entity.pdbx_description
1 polymer ?
#
loop_
_entity_poly.entity_id
_entity_poly.type
_entity_poly.pdbx_seq_one_letter_code
_entity_poly.pdbx_strand_id
1 'polypeptide(L)' 'MKMIVIVNKQGELVAAQQSDGGRRGQVAGIAAGPDQQAHIVDVPDDVIKLAEPEAFAARIRSLVPRV' A
#
# COMPACT_ATOMS: atom_id res chain seq x y z
N MET A 1 -1.44 8.98 -7.67
CA MET A 1 -2.71 8.26 -7.35
C MET A 1 -2.72 7.81 -5.90
N LYS A 2 -3.87 7.52 -5.26
CA LYS A 2 -3.90 6.95 -3.89
C LYS A 2 -3.92 5.42 -3.90
N MET A 3 -3.19 4.83 -2.97
CA MET A 3 -3.15 3.38 -2.78
C MET A 3 -3.21 3.06 -1.28
N ILE A 4 -3.98 2.03 -0.94
CA ILE A 4 -3.99 1.43 0.39
C ILE A 4 -2.89 0.37 0.40
N VAL A 5 -1.99 0.43 1.37
CA VAL A 5 -0.89 -0.51 1.54
C VAL A 5 -0.92 -1.08 2.95
N ILE A 6 -0.80 -2.40 3.06
CA ILE A 6 -0.59 -3.08 4.34
C ILE A 6 0.89 -3.36 4.49
N VAL A 7 1.46 -2.95 5.63
CA VAL A 7 2.80 -3.35 6.05
C VAL A 7 2.76 -4.20 7.32
N ASN A 8 3.68 -5.14 7.48
CA ASN A 8 3.90 -5.85 8.74
C ASN A 8 4.75 -5.01 9.72
N LYS A 9 4.96 -5.49 10.94
CA LYS A 9 5.80 -4.85 11.96
C LYS A 9 7.26 -4.62 11.55
N GLN A 10 7.78 -5.37 10.57
CA GLN A 10 9.10 -5.18 9.97
C GLN A 10 9.10 -4.10 8.86
N GLY A 11 7.92 -3.53 8.57
CA GLY A 11 7.71 -2.54 7.52
C GLY A 11 7.75 -3.14 6.11
N GLU A 12 7.52 -4.44 5.96
CA GLU A 12 7.46 -5.12 4.66
C GLU A 12 6.05 -5.05 4.09
N LEU A 13 5.96 -4.86 2.77
CA LEU A 13 4.68 -4.79 2.08
C LEU A 13 4.03 -6.18 2.04
N VAL A 14 2.83 -6.30 2.62
CA VAL A 14 2.03 -7.54 2.63
C VAL A 14 0.96 -7.50 1.56
N ALA A 15 0.30 -6.35 1.38
CA ALA A 15 -0.75 -6.18 0.39
C ALA A 15 -0.81 -4.73 -0.08
N ALA A 16 -1.27 -4.52 -1.32
CA ALA A 16 -1.53 -3.21 -1.87
C ALA A 16 -2.82 -3.24 -2.69
N GLN A 17 -3.66 -2.21 -2.54
CA GLN A 17 -4.88 -2.04 -3.33
C GLN A 17 -5.02 -0.59 -3.77
N GLN A 18 -5.23 -0.40 -5.06
CA GLN A 18 -5.51 0.89 -5.65
C GLN A 18 -6.79 1.48 -5.04
N SER A 19 -6.71 2.72 -4.55
CA SER A 19 -7.87 3.41 -4.00
C SER A 19 -8.58 4.14 -5.13
N ASP A 20 -9.68 3.57 -5.61
CA ASP A 20 -10.55 4.21 -6.57
C ASP A 20 -11.49 5.13 -5.79
N GLY A 21 -11.16 6.43 -5.73
CA GLY A 21 -11.64 7.43 -4.77
C GLY A 21 -13.16 7.66 -4.67
N GLY A 22 -14.00 6.80 -5.23
CA GLY A 22 -15.47 6.86 -5.23
C GLY A 22 -16.17 6.34 -3.97
N ARG A 23 -15.48 5.67 -3.04
CA ARG A 23 -16.13 5.15 -1.81
C ARG A 23 -15.40 5.58 -0.54
N ARG A 24 -15.71 6.79 -0.06
CA ARG A 24 -15.53 7.14 1.36
C ARG A 24 -16.34 6.15 2.20
N GLY A 25 -15.69 5.13 2.76
CA GLY A 25 -16.25 4.29 3.82
C GLY A 25 -16.52 2.82 3.49
N GLN A 26 -16.20 2.32 2.29
CA GLN A 26 -16.19 0.87 2.02
C GLN A 26 -14.82 0.42 1.55
N VAL A 27 -13.91 0.25 2.52
CA VAL A 27 -12.68 -0.54 2.34
C VAL A 27 -13.08 -2.02 2.45
N ALA A 28 -13.85 -2.50 1.46
CA ALA A 28 -14.24 -3.91 1.39
C ALA A 28 -13.08 -4.68 0.75
N GLY A 29 -12.34 -5.45 1.55
CA GLY A 29 -11.46 -6.51 1.03
C GLY A 29 -10.08 -6.63 1.69
N ILE A 30 -9.62 -5.62 2.42
CA ILE A 30 -8.28 -5.62 3.01
C ILE A 30 -8.39 -5.34 4.51
N ALA A 31 -8.31 -6.40 5.30
CA ALA A 31 -8.15 -6.34 6.75
C ALA A 31 -6.66 -6.52 7.07
N ALA A 32 -6.08 -5.57 7.80
CA ALA A 32 -4.76 -5.76 8.38
C ALA A 32 -4.84 -6.89 9.42
N GLY A 33 -4.01 -7.91 9.26
CA GLY A 33 -3.85 -8.96 10.26
C GLY A 33 -3.20 -8.45 11.56
N PRO A 34 -3.07 -9.30 12.58
CA PRO A 34 -2.29 -8.97 13.76
C PRO A 34 -0.86 -8.57 13.38
N ASP A 35 -0.32 -7.54 14.02
CA ASP A 35 0.98 -6.92 13.70
C ASP A 35 1.08 -6.27 12.31
N GLN A 36 -0.04 -6.00 11.64
CA GLN A 36 -0.07 -5.30 10.36
C GLN A 36 -0.73 -3.92 10.50
N GLN A 37 -0.30 -2.98 9.67
CA GLN A 37 -0.84 -1.62 9.62
C GLN A 37 -1.23 -1.26 8.20
N ALA A 38 -2.40 -0.64 8.04
CA ALA A 38 -2.85 -0.11 6.77
C ALA A 38 -2.50 1.37 6.67
N HIS A 39 -1.87 1.77 5.57
CA HIS A 39 -1.54 3.15 5.25
C HIS A 39 -2.18 3.54 3.92
N ILE A 40 -2.56 4.80 3.79
CA ILE A 40 -2.94 5.39 2.51
C ILE A 40 -1.76 6.23 2.05
N VAL A 41 -1.17 5.86 0.92
CA VAL A 41 -0.02 6.54 0.34
C VAL A 41 -0.34 7.11 -1.03
N ASP A 42 0.26 8.25 -1.35
CA ASP A 42 0.25 8.79 -2.70
C ASP A 42 1.35 8.08 -3.50
N VAL A 43 0.94 7.31 -4.50
CA VAL A 43 1.81 6.52 -5.36
C VAL A 43 1.99 7.26 -6.70
N PRO A 44 3.25 7.54 -7.09
CA PRO A 44 3.58 8.05 -8.41
C PRO A 44 3.26 7.06 -9.55
N ASP A 45 2.94 7.56 -10.74
CA ASP A 45 2.54 6.72 -11.88
C ASP A 45 3.67 5.82 -12.40
N ASP A 46 4.94 6.19 -12.21
CA ASP A 46 6.09 5.36 -12.56
C ASP A 46 6.17 4.10 -11.68
N VAL A 47 5.74 4.20 -10.41
CA VAL A 47 5.74 3.06 -9.48
C VAL A 47 4.67 2.04 -9.87
N ILE A 48 3.50 2.49 -10.32
CA ILE A 48 2.40 1.58 -10.75
C ILE A 48 2.78 0.77 -12.00
N LYS A 49 3.67 1.32 -12.84
CA LYS A 49 4.14 0.68 -14.06
C LYS A 49 5.26 -0.35 -13.83
N LEU A 50 5.73 -0.49 -12.59
CA LEU A 50 6.76 -1.49 -12.25
C LEU A 50 6.16 -2.89 -12.39
N ALA A 51 6.64 -3.63 -13.38
CA ALA A 51 6.26 -5.01 -13.60
C ALA A 51 6.92 -5.97 -12.60
N GLU A 52 8.09 -5.59 -12.07
CA GLU A 52 8.83 -6.39 -11.10
C GLU A 52 8.26 -6.23 -9.70
N PRO A 53 7.75 -7.30 -9.06
CA PRO A 53 7.12 -7.21 -7.75
C PRO A 53 8.07 -6.70 -6.65
N GLU A 54 9.34 -7.07 -6.72
CA GLU A 54 10.35 -6.64 -5.75
C GLU A 54 10.65 -5.14 -5.87
N ALA A 55 10.82 -4.64 -7.09
CA ALA A 55 11.02 -3.23 -7.36
C ALA A 55 9.80 -2.40 -6.91
N PHE A 56 8.59 -2.90 -7.18
CA PHE A 56 7.35 -2.29 -6.71
C PHE A 56 7.30 -2.23 -5.17
N ALA A 57 7.53 -3.34 -4.49
CA ALA A 57 7.50 -3.41 -3.04
C ALA A 57 8.53 -2.49 -2.38
N ALA A 58 9.74 -2.41 -2.92
CA ALA A 58 10.80 -1.52 -2.44
C ALA A 58 10.39 -0.05 -2.56
N ARG A 59 9.78 0.33 -3.68
CA ARG A 59 9.31 1.71 -3.90
C ARG A 59 8.14 2.06 -3.00
N ILE A 60 7.14 1.19 -2.88
CA ILE A 60 6.03 1.39 -1.95
C ILE A 60 6.53 1.54 -0.52
N ARG A 61 7.44 0.67 -0.05
CA ARG A 61 8.02 0.75 1.30
C ARG A 61 8.68 2.10 1.58
N SER A 62 9.31 2.71 0.57
CA SER A 62 9.90 4.05 0.71
C SER A 62 8.88 5.18 0.88
N LEU A 63 7.63 4.95 0.48
CA LEU A 63 6.52 5.91 0.56
C LEU A 63 5.68 5.76 1.83
N VAL A 64 5.81 4.64 2.55
CA VAL A 64 5.10 4.43 3.81
C VAL A 64 5.75 5.25 4.92
N PRO A 65 5.00 6.08 5.66
CA PRO A 65 5.52 6.81 6.81
C PRO A 65 6.08 5.83 7.84
N ARG A 66 7.34 6.01 8.26
CA ARG A 66 7.91 5.28 9.38
C ARG A 66 7.39 5.93 10.67
N VAL A 67 6.62 5.18 11.44
CA VAL A 67 6.21 5.55 12.81
C VAL A 67 7.30 5.23 13.81
#